data_AF-A0AAZ3SWU8-F1
#
_entry.id   AF-A0AAZ3SWU8-F1
#
_cell.length_a   1.000
_cell.length_b   1.000
_cell.length_c   1.000
_cell.angle_alpha   90.00
_cell.angle_beta   90.00
_cell.angle_gamma   90.00
#
_symmetry.space_group_name_H-M   'P 1'
#
loop_
_entity.id
_entity.type
_entity.pdbx_description
1 polymer ?
#
loop_
_entity_poly.entity_id
_entity_poly.type
_entity_poly.pdbx_seq_one_letter_code
_entity_poly.pdbx_strand_id
1 'polypeptide(L)'
;MQLLYITSCYWLFHCVIMADNYTTAADGGSSSSLQQVNDMIIIVQVMNAIFIYIICLLIFTFFKKDTFLSNTRYIFFAHTLLADCLYLIMTNNLLLLTYFSVTMPAAVCVFFCVLLCELTFVTPLTLTAMSLERYVAICMPLRHGELSTVRRAIYCILLIHSISAIQPIIIVSIFFASVPLGFYTQYKLCSAEMFIAHKWQRHLRSVIGQFYFLVMSITLVFIYARIFAVAKEASENKKSLSKCRKTVILHAIQLFLCLIQLWCPFIEAAILPINLKLYNNVRFFDYIVFILAPRCLCPLVYGLRDEKFFLAIKYYVFFGLNKNISPILVDNLITGHMKT
;
A
#
# COMPACT_ATOMS: atom_id res chain seq x y z
N MET A 1 4.73 -16.88 -37.27
CA MET A 1 5.48 -16.60 -36.01
C MET A 1 5.35 -15.12 -35.61
N GLN A 2 4.11 -14.58 -35.58
CA GLN A 2 3.92 -13.11 -35.51
C GLN A 2 2.56 -12.62 -34.94
N LEU A 3 1.80 -13.41 -34.17
CA LEU A 3 0.42 -13.02 -33.78
C LEU A 3 -0.07 -13.37 -32.37
N LEU A 4 0.81 -13.57 -31.38
CA LEU A 4 0.40 -14.09 -30.04
C LEU A 4 1.00 -13.37 -28.82
N TYR A 5 1.21 -12.06 -28.89
CA TYR A 5 1.86 -11.27 -27.81
C TYR A 5 1.01 -10.08 -27.29
N ILE A 6 -0.32 -10.21 -27.28
CA ILE A 6 -1.23 -9.12 -26.85
C ILE A 6 -2.26 -9.64 -25.84
N THR A 7 -1.86 -10.08 -24.65
CA THR A 7 -2.85 -10.53 -23.65
C THR A 7 -2.26 -10.58 -22.22
N SER A 8 -2.12 -9.42 -21.56
CA SER A 8 -1.82 -9.40 -20.10
C SER A 8 -2.94 -8.82 -19.24
N CYS A 9 -4.00 -8.27 -19.84
CA CYS A 9 -5.27 -7.98 -19.15
C CYS A 9 -6.51 -8.61 -19.79
N TYR A 10 -6.31 -9.37 -20.88
CA TYR A 10 -7.36 -10.22 -21.45
C TYR A 10 -7.77 -11.37 -20.52
N TRP A 11 -7.00 -11.70 -19.47
CA TRP A 11 -7.14 -12.99 -18.78
C TRP A 11 -8.12 -13.05 -17.61
N LEU A 12 -8.34 -11.98 -16.84
CA LEU A 12 -9.49 -11.95 -15.90
C LEU A 12 -10.82 -12.04 -16.69
N PHE A 13 -10.84 -11.45 -17.89
CA PHE A 13 -11.94 -11.50 -18.83
C PHE A 13 -12.06 -12.87 -19.54
N HIS A 14 -10.96 -13.51 -19.94
CA HIS A 14 -10.98 -14.85 -20.55
C HIS A 14 -11.23 -15.96 -19.52
N CYS A 15 -10.91 -15.77 -18.23
CA CYS A 15 -11.27 -16.76 -17.19
C CYS A 15 -12.78 -16.78 -16.92
N VAL A 16 -13.43 -15.61 -16.93
CA VAL A 16 -14.89 -15.47 -16.79
C VAL A 16 -15.60 -15.90 -18.08
N ILE A 17 -15.15 -15.45 -19.26
CA ILE A 17 -15.76 -15.82 -20.55
C ILE A 17 -15.46 -17.27 -20.98
N MET A 18 -14.28 -17.85 -20.70
CA MET A 18 -14.05 -19.28 -20.98
C MET A 18 -14.84 -20.18 -20.04
N ALA A 19 -15.17 -19.73 -18.83
CA ALA A 19 -16.07 -20.49 -17.97
C ALA A 19 -17.52 -20.49 -18.48
N ASP A 20 -17.99 -19.37 -19.06
CA ASP A 20 -19.29 -19.27 -19.74
C ASP A 20 -19.35 -19.97 -21.11
N ASN A 21 -18.20 -20.15 -21.80
CA ASN A 21 -18.13 -20.91 -23.06
C ASN A 21 -17.83 -22.42 -22.86
N TYR A 22 -17.28 -22.84 -21.72
CA TYR A 22 -17.08 -24.27 -21.42
C TYR A 22 -18.36 -24.94 -20.91
N THR A 23 -19.29 -24.19 -20.31
CA THR A 23 -20.62 -24.68 -19.92
C THR A 23 -21.48 -25.08 -21.12
N THR A 24 -21.15 -24.63 -22.33
CA THR A 24 -21.83 -25.05 -23.56
C THR A 24 -21.14 -26.18 -24.32
N ALA A 25 -19.91 -26.60 -23.95
CA ALA A 25 -19.12 -27.54 -24.76
C ALA A 25 -18.46 -28.73 -24.06
N ALA A 26 -18.30 -28.79 -22.72
CA ALA A 26 -17.76 -30.00 -22.09
C ALA A 26 -18.12 -30.13 -20.60
N ASP A 27 -19.03 -31.06 -20.34
CA ASP A 27 -19.44 -31.55 -19.03
C ASP A 27 -18.26 -32.36 -18.41
N GLY A 28 -17.57 -31.80 -17.39
CA GLY A 28 -16.63 -32.59 -16.56
C GLY A 28 -15.40 -31.90 -15.94
N GLY A 29 -14.95 -30.72 -16.42
CA GLY A 29 -13.67 -30.12 -15.96
C GLY A 29 -13.66 -28.62 -15.62
N SER A 30 -14.72 -27.88 -15.96
CA SER A 30 -14.77 -26.41 -15.92
C SER A 30 -15.14 -25.83 -14.55
N SER A 31 -15.92 -26.55 -13.74
CA SER A 31 -16.43 -26.09 -12.43
C SER A 31 -15.33 -25.75 -11.42
N SER A 32 -14.26 -26.56 -11.36
CA SER A 32 -13.18 -26.39 -10.38
C SER A 32 -12.38 -25.10 -10.56
N SER A 33 -12.21 -24.62 -11.79
CA SER A 33 -11.40 -23.44 -12.11
C SER A 33 -12.14 -22.12 -11.86
N LEU A 34 -13.44 -22.06 -12.18
CA LEU A 34 -14.29 -20.91 -11.89
C LEU A 34 -14.48 -20.76 -10.37
N GLN A 35 -14.69 -21.87 -9.67
CA GLN A 35 -14.85 -21.89 -8.22
C GLN A 35 -13.59 -21.37 -7.52
N GLN A 36 -12.40 -21.78 -7.97
CA GLN A 36 -11.12 -21.29 -7.44
C GLN A 36 -10.95 -19.76 -7.59
N VAL A 37 -11.36 -19.17 -8.71
CA VAL A 37 -11.27 -17.72 -8.95
C VAL A 37 -12.26 -16.96 -8.06
N ASN A 38 -13.49 -17.47 -7.95
CA ASN A 38 -14.51 -16.87 -7.09
C ASN A 38 -14.08 -16.89 -5.61
N ASP A 39 -13.51 -18.00 -5.15
CA ASP A 39 -12.99 -18.13 -3.78
C ASP A 39 -11.87 -17.12 -3.49
N MET A 40 -10.90 -16.96 -4.41
CA MET A 40 -9.83 -15.96 -4.26
C MET A 40 -10.37 -14.53 -4.16
N ILE A 41 -11.35 -14.19 -5.01
CA ILE A 41 -11.96 -12.85 -5.02
C ILE A 41 -12.72 -12.62 -3.72
N ILE A 42 -13.52 -13.58 -3.26
CA ILE A 42 -14.25 -13.48 -1.98
C ILE A 42 -13.27 -13.27 -0.83
N ILE A 43 -12.17 -14.02 -0.77
CA ILE A 43 -11.13 -13.86 0.26
C ILE A 43 -10.54 -12.44 0.22
N VAL A 44 -10.16 -11.94 -0.97
CA VAL A 44 -9.62 -10.58 -1.12
C VAL A 44 -10.62 -9.52 -0.69
N GLN A 45 -11.90 -9.70 -1.02
CA GLN A 45 -12.97 -8.77 -0.64
C GLN A 45 -13.16 -8.72 0.87
N VAL A 46 -13.27 -9.88 1.53
CA VAL A 46 -13.40 -9.96 2.99
C VAL A 46 -12.19 -9.35 3.69
N MET A 47 -10.97 -9.70 3.24
CA MET A 47 -9.75 -9.15 3.82
C MET A 47 -9.69 -7.62 3.66
N ASN A 48 -9.92 -7.11 2.45
CA ASN A 48 -9.94 -5.66 2.19
C ASN A 48 -11.00 -4.95 3.05
N ALA A 49 -12.20 -5.50 3.19
CA ALA A 49 -13.25 -4.92 4.02
C ALA A 49 -12.84 -4.81 5.49
N ILE A 50 -12.27 -5.87 6.06
CA ILE A 50 -11.75 -5.88 7.43
C ILE A 50 -10.65 -4.82 7.61
N PHE A 51 -9.71 -4.73 6.66
CA PHE A 51 -8.60 -3.79 6.77
C PHE A 51 -9.01 -2.34 6.57
N ILE A 52 -9.90 -2.04 5.61
CA ILE A 52 -10.49 -0.71 5.44
C ILE A 52 -11.21 -0.31 6.73
N TYR A 53 -11.99 -1.21 7.33
CA TYR A 53 -12.66 -0.95 8.61
C TYR A 53 -11.66 -0.58 9.72
N ILE A 54 -10.58 -1.36 9.89
CA ILE A 54 -9.53 -1.07 10.88
C ILE A 54 -8.87 0.28 10.60
N ILE A 55 -8.51 0.57 9.35
CA ILE A 55 -7.86 1.84 8.97
C ILE A 55 -8.80 3.03 9.22
N CYS A 56 -10.09 2.92 8.87
CA CYS A 56 -11.08 3.94 9.14
C CYS A 56 -11.26 4.21 10.64
N LEU A 57 -11.30 3.17 11.48
CA LEU A 57 -11.35 3.32 12.94
C LEU A 57 -10.12 4.04 13.49
N LEU A 58 -8.94 3.76 12.94
CA LEU A 58 -7.69 4.42 13.36
C LEU A 58 -7.68 5.89 12.97
N ILE A 59 -8.11 6.19 11.75
CA ILE A 59 -8.27 7.56 11.26
C ILE A 59 -9.24 8.32 12.17
N PHE A 60 -10.41 7.74 12.48
CA PHE A 60 -11.39 8.34 13.37
C PHE A 60 -10.84 8.59 14.78
N THR A 61 -10.17 7.60 15.36
CA THR A 61 -9.55 7.73 16.70
C THR A 61 -8.46 8.80 16.71
N PHE A 62 -7.70 8.90 15.62
CA PHE A 62 -6.62 9.88 15.47
C PHE A 62 -7.17 11.31 15.41
N PHE A 63 -8.22 11.55 14.61
CA PHE A 63 -8.83 12.88 14.48
C PHE A 63 -9.56 13.36 15.73
N LYS A 64 -9.95 12.45 16.64
CA LYS A 64 -10.64 12.82 17.87
C LYS A 64 -9.72 13.40 18.95
N LYS A 65 -8.40 13.35 18.80
CA LYS A 65 -7.45 13.72 19.84
C LYS A 65 -6.55 14.87 19.40
N ASP A 66 -6.92 16.08 19.81
CA ASP A 66 -6.29 17.34 19.40
C ASP A 66 -4.78 17.41 19.70
N THR A 67 -4.31 16.67 20.71
CA THR A 67 -2.90 16.66 21.13
C THR A 67 -1.96 16.00 20.11
N PHE A 68 -2.47 15.25 19.12
CA PHE A 68 -1.62 14.53 18.16
C PHE A 68 -1.25 15.32 16.90
N LEU A 69 -1.98 16.40 16.59
CA LEU A 69 -1.72 17.21 15.40
C LEU A 69 -0.46 18.11 15.52
N SER A 70 0.15 18.22 16.70
CA SER A 70 1.36 19.02 16.89
C SER A 70 2.67 18.26 16.61
N ASN A 71 2.63 16.92 16.49
CA ASN A 71 3.83 16.12 16.27
C ASN A 71 3.98 15.72 14.79
N THR A 72 5.13 16.01 14.20
CA THR A 72 5.47 15.70 12.80
C THR A 72 5.26 14.24 12.43
N ARG A 73 5.61 13.32 13.33
CA ARG A 73 5.45 11.88 13.14
C ARG A 73 3.99 11.45 12.96
N TYR A 74 3.10 12.08 13.73
CA TYR A 74 1.68 11.78 13.68
C TYR A 74 1.05 12.31 12.38
N ILE A 75 1.57 13.41 11.83
CA ILE A 75 1.18 13.93 10.51
C ILE A 75 1.56 12.95 9.41
N PHE A 76 2.80 12.46 9.39
CA PHE A 76 3.21 11.44 8.42
C PHE A 76 2.38 10.17 8.57
N PHE A 77 2.07 9.75 9.80
CA PHE A 77 1.28 8.54 10.05
C PHE A 77 -0.16 8.69 9.54
N ALA A 78 -0.81 9.81 9.82
CA ALA A 78 -2.14 10.11 9.29
C ALA A 78 -2.13 10.16 7.76
N HIS A 79 -1.09 10.76 7.16
CA HIS A 79 -0.92 10.79 5.71
C HIS A 79 -0.79 9.37 5.12
N THR A 80 0.03 8.51 5.72
CA THR A 80 0.14 7.10 5.31
C THR A 80 -1.18 6.36 5.44
N LEU A 81 -1.91 6.50 6.55
CA LEU A 81 -3.21 5.85 6.73
C LEU A 81 -4.23 6.31 5.68
N LEU A 82 -4.26 7.60 5.36
CA LEU A 82 -5.15 8.15 4.33
C LEU A 82 -4.80 7.59 2.95
N ALA A 83 -3.51 7.58 2.60
CA ALA A 83 -3.03 7.05 1.32
C ALA A 83 -3.32 5.55 1.19
N ASP A 84 -3.08 4.77 2.24
CA ASP A 84 -3.35 3.33 2.25
C ASP A 84 -4.86 3.03 2.16
N CYS A 85 -5.69 3.80 2.87
CA CYS A 85 -7.16 3.69 2.79
C CYS A 85 -7.64 3.96 1.36
N LEU A 86 -7.20 5.07 0.76
CA LEU A 86 -7.57 5.46 -0.60
C LEU A 86 -7.12 4.40 -1.61
N TYR A 87 -5.90 3.88 -1.48
CA TYR A 87 -5.37 2.82 -2.32
C TYR A 87 -6.21 1.54 -2.24
N LEU A 88 -6.56 1.08 -1.04
CA LEU A 88 -7.37 -0.12 -0.84
C LEU A 88 -8.79 0.05 -1.40
N ILE A 89 -9.43 1.19 -1.18
CA ILE A 89 -10.75 1.49 -1.73
C ILE A 89 -10.69 1.48 -3.26
N MET A 90 -9.73 2.18 -3.86
CA MET A 90 -9.63 2.28 -5.32
C MET A 90 -9.32 0.93 -5.98
N THR A 91 -8.36 0.18 -5.44
CA THR A 91 -8.02 -1.15 -5.95
C THR A 91 -9.19 -2.13 -5.82
N ASN A 92 -9.93 -2.08 -4.70
CA ASN A 92 -11.12 -2.89 -4.49
C ASN A 92 -12.22 -2.57 -5.52
N ASN A 93 -12.53 -1.29 -5.72
CA ASN A 93 -13.53 -0.87 -6.70
C ASN A 93 -13.13 -1.27 -8.13
N LEU A 94 -11.88 -1.05 -8.53
CA LEU A 94 -11.41 -1.48 -9.86
C LEU A 94 -11.45 -3.01 -10.02
N LEU A 95 -11.15 -3.77 -8.98
CA LEU A 95 -11.26 -5.23 -8.99
C LEU A 95 -12.71 -5.66 -9.23
N LEU A 96 -13.68 -5.08 -8.51
CA LEU A 96 -15.11 -5.36 -8.68
C LEU A 96 -15.60 -4.98 -10.09
N LEU A 97 -15.24 -3.78 -10.57
CA LEU A 97 -15.60 -3.34 -11.92
C LEU A 97 -15.04 -4.28 -12.99
N THR A 98 -13.80 -4.75 -12.82
CA THR A 98 -13.18 -5.72 -13.73
C THR A 98 -13.85 -7.08 -13.66
N TYR A 99 -14.20 -7.55 -12.46
CA TYR A 99 -14.88 -8.83 -12.25
C TYR A 99 -16.28 -8.86 -12.90
N PHE A 100 -17.07 -7.81 -12.70
CA PHE A 100 -18.39 -7.66 -13.32
C PHE A 100 -18.34 -7.17 -14.77
N SER A 101 -17.15 -7.07 -15.38
CA SER A 101 -16.98 -6.64 -16.77
C SER A 101 -17.59 -5.27 -17.08
N VAL A 102 -17.63 -4.38 -16.08
CA VAL A 102 -18.17 -3.03 -16.21
C VAL A 102 -17.16 -2.16 -16.93
N THR A 103 -17.56 -1.62 -18.09
CA THR A 103 -16.73 -0.70 -18.87
C THR A 103 -16.93 0.74 -18.41
N MET A 104 -15.89 1.55 -18.56
CA MET A 104 -15.93 2.98 -18.26
C MET A 104 -15.22 3.77 -19.37
N PRO A 105 -15.49 5.08 -19.51
CA PRO A 105 -14.73 5.92 -20.44
C PRO A 105 -13.23 5.85 -20.14
N ALA A 106 -12.41 5.70 -21.17
CA ALA A 106 -10.96 5.56 -21.01
C ALA A 106 -10.33 6.74 -20.25
N ALA A 107 -10.83 7.97 -20.40
CA ALA A 107 -10.41 9.12 -19.60
C ALA A 107 -10.57 8.92 -18.08
N VAL A 108 -11.70 8.33 -17.67
CA VAL A 108 -11.98 8.04 -16.24
C VAL A 108 -11.04 6.96 -15.73
N CYS A 109 -10.82 5.90 -16.52
CA CYS A 109 -9.82 4.88 -16.18
C CYS A 109 -8.41 5.49 -16.06
N VAL A 110 -8.05 6.42 -16.96
CA VAL A 110 -6.75 7.10 -16.92
C VAL A 110 -6.54 7.78 -15.58
N PHE A 111 -7.54 8.53 -15.11
CA PHE A 111 -7.49 9.19 -13.80
C PHE A 111 -7.28 8.20 -12.65
N PHE A 112 -8.08 7.13 -12.57
CA PHE A 112 -7.97 6.14 -11.49
C PHE A 112 -6.61 5.43 -11.49
N CYS A 113 -6.10 5.04 -12.66
CA CYS A 113 -4.80 4.36 -12.76
C CYS A 113 -3.63 5.27 -12.44
N VAL A 114 -3.68 6.56 -12.80
CA VAL A 114 -2.66 7.56 -12.42
C VAL A 114 -2.60 7.68 -10.90
N LEU A 115 -3.74 7.88 -10.26
CA LEU A 115 -3.83 8.04 -8.82
C LEU A 115 -3.37 6.77 -8.09
N LEU A 116 -3.74 5.57 -8.57
CA LEU A 116 -3.23 4.31 -8.02
C LEU A 116 -1.73 4.13 -8.19
N CYS A 117 -1.19 4.51 -9.35
CA CYS A 117 0.24 4.47 -9.61
C CYS A 117 0.98 5.39 -8.64
N GLU A 118 0.50 6.61 -8.43
CA GLU A 118 1.07 7.55 -7.46
C GLU A 118 1.03 6.97 -6.04
N LEU A 119 -0.13 6.50 -5.58
CA LEU A 119 -0.31 5.94 -4.23
C LEU A 119 0.57 4.71 -3.97
N THR A 120 0.96 3.97 -5.01
CA THR A 120 1.91 2.85 -4.89
C THR A 120 3.28 3.31 -4.38
N PHE A 121 3.73 4.51 -4.76
CA PHE A 121 5.02 5.07 -4.35
C PHE A 121 4.93 5.95 -3.10
N VAL A 122 3.78 6.60 -2.85
CA VAL A 122 3.57 7.47 -1.69
C VAL A 122 3.85 6.74 -0.38
N THR A 123 3.31 5.53 -0.19
CA THR A 123 3.48 4.75 1.05
C THR A 123 4.97 4.46 1.37
N PRO A 124 5.76 3.81 0.48
CA PRO A 124 7.17 3.52 0.78
C PRO A 124 8.04 4.79 0.91
N LEU A 125 7.77 5.85 0.13
CA LEU A 125 8.44 7.14 0.28
C LEU A 125 8.15 7.78 1.65
N THR A 126 6.90 7.73 2.09
CA THR A 126 6.49 8.26 3.41
C THR A 126 7.14 7.47 4.54
N LEU A 127 7.16 6.14 4.46
CA LEU A 127 7.85 5.30 5.46
C LEU A 127 9.36 5.56 5.50
N THR A 128 9.97 5.85 4.36
CA THR A 128 11.39 6.27 4.27
C THR A 128 11.60 7.63 4.96
N ALA A 129 10.73 8.60 4.72
CA ALA A 129 10.76 9.90 5.38
C ALA A 129 10.57 9.78 6.91
N MET A 130 9.65 8.94 7.37
CA MET A 130 9.48 8.64 8.79
C MET A 130 10.74 8.03 9.42
N SER A 131 11.43 7.15 8.68
CA SER A 131 12.68 6.53 9.12
C SER A 131 13.81 7.57 9.21
N LEU A 132 13.85 8.52 8.28
CA LEU A 132 14.79 9.63 8.31
C LEU A 132 14.54 10.59 9.48
N GLU A 133 13.27 10.91 9.77
CA GLU A 133 12.89 11.70 10.95
C GLU A 133 13.40 11.04 12.24
N ARG A 134 13.30 9.71 12.32
CA ARG A 134 13.83 8.93 13.45
C ARG A 134 15.34 8.95 13.56
N TYR A 135 16.02 8.83 12.43
CA TYR A 135 17.46 8.97 12.37
C TYR A 135 17.91 10.33 12.91
N VAL A 136 17.31 11.42 12.44
CA VAL A 136 17.64 12.78 12.90
C VAL A 136 17.39 12.93 14.39
N ALA A 137 16.28 12.40 14.91
CA ALA A 137 15.95 12.46 16.33
C ALA A 137 16.96 11.74 17.23
N ILE A 138 17.50 10.60 16.77
CA ILE A 138 18.43 9.76 17.55
C ILE A 138 19.87 10.22 17.39
N CYS A 139 20.32 10.41 16.15
CA CYS A 139 21.71 10.69 15.83
C CYS A 139 22.06 12.18 15.87
N MET A 140 21.07 13.08 15.84
CA MET A 140 21.26 14.54 15.85
C MET A 140 20.23 15.27 16.74
N PRO A 141 20.12 14.92 18.04
CA PRO A 141 19.06 15.42 18.92
C PRO A 141 19.07 16.96 19.05
N LEU A 142 20.24 17.61 19.00
CA LEU A 142 20.38 19.06 19.10
C LEU A 142 19.76 19.83 17.92
N ARG A 143 19.70 19.24 16.72
CA ARG A 143 19.06 19.84 15.53
C ARG A 143 17.62 19.39 15.33
N HIS A 144 17.15 18.42 16.12
CA HIS A 144 15.81 17.84 15.96
C HIS A 144 14.70 18.86 16.22
N GLY A 145 14.87 19.78 17.17
CA GLY A 145 13.89 20.84 17.46
C GLY A 145 13.65 21.81 16.29
N GLU A 146 14.68 22.09 15.48
CA GLU A 146 14.55 22.95 14.29
C GLU A 146 14.08 22.19 13.05
N LEU A 147 14.40 20.89 12.95
CA LEU A 147 14.04 20.03 11.83
C LEU A 147 12.63 19.45 11.91
N SER A 148 12.13 19.20 13.12
CA SER A 148 10.86 18.51 13.39
C SER A 148 9.69 19.49 13.56
N THR A 149 9.52 20.41 12.62
CA THR A 149 8.39 21.36 12.61
C THR A 149 7.26 20.87 11.70
N VAL A 150 6.01 21.15 12.09
CA VAL A 150 4.81 20.80 11.30
C VAL A 150 4.89 21.33 9.87
N ARG A 151 5.36 22.57 9.70
CA ARG A 151 5.54 23.19 8.38
C ARG A 151 6.49 22.39 7.49
N ARG A 152 7.61 21.90 8.03
CA ARG A 152 8.56 21.05 7.28
C ARG A 152 7.95 19.69 6.95
N ALA A 153 7.15 19.10 7.84
CA ALA A 153 6.44 17.85 7.52
C ALA A 153 5.49 18.01 6.33
N ILE A 154 4.74 19.12 6.25
CA ILE A 154 3.88 19.41 5.10
C ILE A 154 4.70 19.56 3.81
N TYR A 155 5.82 20.30 3.84
CA TYR A 155 6.72 20.38 2.69
C TYR A 155 7.27 19.01 2.28
N CYS A 156 7.65 18.16 3.24
CA CYS A 156 8.08 16.79 2.94
C CYS A 156 6.97 15.96 2.28
N ILE A 157 5.71 16.09 2.71
CA ILE A 157 4.56 15.41 2.07
C ILE A 157 4.40 15.90 0.62
N LEU A 158 4.48 17.21 0.37
CA LEU A 158 4.43 17.76 -0.99
C LEU A 158 5.58 17.25 -1.87
N LEU A 159 6.79 17.13 -1.31
CA LEU A 159 7.93 16.54 -2.00
C LEU A 159 7.72 15.05 -2.29
N ILE A 160 7.17 14.29 -1.35
CA ILE A 160 6.83 12.88 -1.54
C ILE A 160 5.86 12.73 -2.71
N HIS A 161 4.78 13.52 -2.74
CA HIS A 161 3.81 13.52 -3.85
C HIS A 161 4.45 13.89 -5.19
N SER A 162 5.30 14.92 -5.19
CA SER A 162 6.02 15.36 -6.39
C SER A 162 6.92 14.24 -6.93
N ILE A 163 7.63 13.54 -6.05
CA ILE A 163 8.51 12.43 -6.40
C ILE A 163 7.70 11.20 -6.83
N SER A 164 6.58 10.88 -6.19
CA SER A 164 5.72 9.75 -6.59
C SER A 164 5.01 9.98 -7.92
N ALA A 165 4.74 11.23 -8.28
CA ALA A 165 4.06 11.59 -9.52
C ALA A 165 4.94 11.45 -10.78
N ILE A 166 6.28 11.39 -10.64
CA ILE A 166 7.22 11.33 -11.77
C ILE A 166 6.88 10.16 -12.70
N GLN A 167 6.74 8.95 -12.15
CA GLN A 167 6.45 7.76 -12.96
C GLN A 167 5.10 7.82 -13.70
N PRO A 168 3.96 8.10 -13.03
CA PRO A 168 2.68 8.21 -13.75
C PRO A 168 2.68 9.35 -14.77
N ILE A 169 3.33 10.49 -14.51
CA ILE A 169 3.45 11.58 -15.49
C ILE A 169 4.18 11.11 -16.75
N ILE A 170 5.30 10.39 -16.61
CA ILE A 170 6.04 9.83 -17.77
C ILE A 170 5.13 8.88 -18.56
N ILE A 171 4.44 7.94 -17.88
CA ILE A 171 3.58 6.94 -18.53
C ILE A 171 2.43 7.61 -19.29
N VAL A 172 1.74 8.57 -18.64
CA VAL A 172 0.61 9.29 -19.26
C VAL A 172 1.06 10.16 -20.41
N SER A 173 2.21 10.83 -20.30
CA SER A 173 2.74 11.70 -21.36
C SER A 173 3.02 10.89 -22.62
N ILE A 174 3.65 9.71 -22.48
CA ILE A 174 3.88 8.79 -23.61
C ILE A 174 2.53 8.31 -24.17
N PHE A 175 1.62 7.87 -23.31
CA PHE A 175 0.31 7.37 -23.73
C PHE A 175 -0.49 8.41 -24.51
N PHE A 176 -0.49 9.67 -24.06
CA PHE A 176 -1.14 10.79 -24.75
C PHE A 176 -0.52 11.08 -26.11
N ALA A 177 0.81 10.97 -26.24
CA ALA A 177 1.49 11.13 -27.53
C ALA A 177 1.23 9.96 -28.50
N SER A 178 0.95 8.76 -27.99
CA SER A 178 0.82 7.54 -28.80
C SER A 178 -0.60 7.24 -29.29
N VAL A 179 -1.64 7.83 -28.70
CA VAL A 179 -3.04 7.42 -28.91
C VAL A 179 -3.93 8.59 -29.34
N PRO A 180 -4.84 8.42 -30.33
CA PRO A 180 -5.71 9.50 -30.79
C PRO A 180 -6.73 9.93 -29.73
N LEU A 181 -7.15 11.21 -29.76
CA LEU A 181 -8.12 11.77 -28.81
C LEU A 181 -9.44 10.97 -28.72
N GLY A 182 -9.89 10.40 -29.84
CA GLY A 182 -11.10 9.57 -29.88
C GLY A 182 -11.04 8.31 -29.01
N PHE A 183 -9.86 7.88 -28.56
CA PHE A 183 -9.71 6.76 -27.62
C PHE A 183 -10.24 7.10 -26.22
N TYR A 184 -10.09 8.35 -25.77
CA TYR A 184 -10.43 8.76 -24.40
C TYR A 184 -11.93 8.71 -24.10
N THR A 185 -12.76 8.81 -25.14
CA THR A 185 -14.22 8.71 -25.07
C THR A 185 -14.73 7.28 -25.25
N GLN A 186 -13.86 6.32 -25.61
CA GLN A 186 -14.27 4.93 -25.76
C GLN A 186 -14.48 4.28 -24.40
N TYR A 187 -15.54 3.47 -24.32
CA TYR A 187 -15.79 2.61 -23.18
C TYR A 187 -14.89 1.39 -23.26
N LYS A 188 -14.03 1.22 -22.25
CA LYS A 188 -13.09 0.11 -22.13
C LYS A 188 -13.11 -0.43 -20.72
N LEU A 189 -12.68 -1.68 -20.56
CA LEU A 189 -12.39 -2.24 -19.24
C LEU A 189 -11.13 -1.60 -18.70
N CYS A 190 -11.19 -1.09 -17.48
CA CYS A 190 -10.07 -0.35 -16.93
C CYS A 190 -8.92 -1.27 -16.51
N SER A 191 -7.74 -1.02 -17.08
CA SER A 191 -6.55 -1.80 -16.80
C SER A 191 -5.28 -0.97 -16.93
N ALA A 192 -4.30 -1.25 -16.07
CA ALA A 192 -2.95 -0.68 -16.16
C ALA A 192 -2.22 -1.06 -17.47
N GLU A 193 -2.65 -2.10 -18.17
CA GLU A 193 -2.06 -2.50 -19.46
C GLU A 193 -2.54 -1.61 -20.61
N MET A 194 -3.64 -0.86 -20.44
CA MET A 194 -4.12 0.08 -21.45
C MET A 194 -3.08 1.16 -21.80
N PHE A 195 -2.18 1.46 -20.87
CA PHE A 195 -1.13 2.46 -21.04
C PHE A 195 0.07 1.95 -21.85
N ILE A 196 0.11 0.65 -22.16
CA ILE A 196 1.19 0.05 -22.95
C ILE A 196 0.86 0.18 -24.43
N ALA A 197 1.15 1.36 -24.99
CA ALA A 197 1.14 1.59 -26.43
C ALA A 197 2.34 0.92 -27.13
N HIS A 198 3.47 0.79 -26.43
CA HIS A 198 4.70 0.21 -26.96
C HIS A 198 5.29 -0.84 -26.02
N LYS A 199 5.86 -1.92 -26.59
CA LYS A 199 6.45 -3.03 -25.82
C LYS A 199 7.52 -2.58 -24.81
N TRP A 200 8.29 -1.55 -25.15
CA TRP A 200 9.37 -1.03 -24.30
C TRP A 200 8.87 -0.33 -23.02
N GLN A 201 7.60 0.13 -22.96
CA GLN A 201 7.04 0.78 -21.76
C GLN A 201 6.97 -0.17 -20.56
N ARG A 202 6.80 -1.49 -20.79
CA ARG A 202 6.87 -2.49 -19.72
C ARG A 202 8.24 -2.50 -19.05
N HIS A 203 9.31 -2.46 -19.86
CA HIS A 203 10.68 -2.39 -19.36
C HIS A 203 10.95 -1.06 -18.66
N LEU A 204 10.48 0.06 -19.21
CA LEU A 204 10.60 1.38 -18.58
C LEU A 204 9.98 1.38 -17.17
N ARG A 205 8.74 0.89 -17.04
CA ARG A 205 8.03 0.79 -15.75
C ARG A 205 8.83 -0.02 -14.73
N SER A 206 9.39 -1.15 -15.16
CA SER A 206 10.22 -2.02 -14.31
C SER A 206 11.51 -1.33 -13.88
N VAL A 207 12.22 -0.68 -14.80
CA VAL A 207 13.48 0.02 -14.52
C VAL A 207 13.26 1.17 -13.53
N ILE A 208 12.20 1.95 -13.72
CA ILE A 208 11.85 3.04 -12.79
C ILE A 208 11.56 2.45 -11.41
N GLY A 209 10.71 1.42 -11.30
CA GLY A 209 10.40 0.77 -10.02
C GLY A 209 11.64 0.23 -9.29
N GLN A 210 12.56 -0.40 -10.02
CA GLN A 210 13.83 -0.89 -9.48
C GLN A 210 14.75 0.24 -9.03
N PHE A 211 14.79 1.36 -9.77
CA PHE A 211 15.56 2.54 -9.37
C PHE A 211 15.04 3.13 -8.04
N TYR A 212 13.72 3.29 -7.89
CA TYR A 212 13.10 3.70 -6.62
C TYR A 212 13.45 2.74 -5.49
N PHE A 213 13.34 1.43 -5.73
CA PHE A 213 13.71 0.42 -4.75
C PHE A 213 15.16 0.55 -4.29
N LEU A 214 16.11 0.71 -5.22
CA LEU A 214 17.53 0.82 -4.89
C LEU A 214 17.82 2.06 -4.05
N VAL A 215 17.31 3.23 -4.47
CA VAL A 215 17.52 4.49 -3.74
C VAL A 215 16.95 4.43 -2.33
N MET A 216 15.72 3.94 -2.17
CA MET A 216 15.10 3.80 -0.85
C MET A 216 15.85 2.77 0.00
N SER A 217 16.21 1.62 -0.56
CA SER A 217 16.92 0.56 0.17
C SER A 217 18.27 1.04 0.71
N ILE A 218 19.08 1.71 -0.13
CA ILE A 218 20.38 2.28 0.29
C ILE A 218 20.18 3.29 1.42
N THR A 219 19.20 4.19 1.27
CA THR A 219 18.87 5.20 2.29
C THR A 219 18.52 4.56 3.63
N LEU A 220 17.73 3.49 3.61
CA LEU A 220 17.28 2.80 4.82
C LEU A 220 18.39 2.00 5.47
N VAL A 221 19.19 1.26 4.69
CA VAL A 221 20.37 0.56 5.22
C VAL A 221 21.30 1.55 5.92
N PHE A 222 21.55 2.71 5.31
CA PHE A 222 22.35 3.77 5.92
C PHE A 222 21.74 4.28 7.24
N ILE A 223 20.44 4.63 7.24
CA ILE A 223 19.72 5.11 8.44
C ILE A 223 19.82 4.10 9.58
N TYR A 224 19.46 2.84 9.32
CA TYR A 224 19.41 1.81 10.36
C TYR A 224 20.80 1.40 10.85
N ALA A 225 21.81 1.38 9.98
CA ALA A 225 23.20 1.15 10.37
C ALA A 225 23.68 2.22 11.37
N ARG A 226 23.38 3.49 11.11
CA ARG A 226 23.75 4.60 12.00
C ARG A 226 22.97 4.57 13.31
N ILE A 227 21.66 4.29 13.28
CA ILE A 227 20.85 4.13 14.49
C ILE A 227 21.42 3.00 15.36
N PHE A 228 21.78 1.87 14.76
CA PHE A 228 22.33 0.73 15.48
C PHE A 228 23.71 1.04 16.08
N ALA A 229 24.57 1.76 15.36
CA ALA A 229 25.87 2.21 15.87
C ALA A 229 25.72 3.08 17.13
N VAL A 230 24.87 4.12 17.06
CA VAL A 230 24.61 5.01 18.21
C VAL A 230 23.96 4.25 19.37
N ALA A 231 23.02 3.34 19.09
CA ALA A 231 22.39 2.53 20.12
C ALA A 231 23.39 1.58 20.82
N LYS A 232 24.40 1.10 20.11
CA LYS A 232 25.47 0.25 20.66
C LYS A 232 26.39 1.05 21.59
N GLU A 233 26.74 2.27 21.20
CA GLU A 233 27.58 3.18 22.01
C GLU A 233 26.88 3.61 23.31
N ALA A 234 25.56 3.83 23.27
CA ALA A 234 24.77 4.22 24.44
C ALA A 234 24.42 3.05 25.40
N SER A 235 24.75 1.81 25.04
CA SER A 235 24.30 0.60 25.72
C SER A 235 25.39 0.00 26.65
N GLU A 236 25.53 0.55 27.86
CA GLU A 236 26.33 -0.11 28.93
C GLU A 236 25.58 -1.26 29.64
N ASN A 237 24.24 -1.39 29.48
CA ASN A 237 23.43 -2.38 30.19
C ASN A 237 22.49 -3.21 29.28
N LYS A 238 22.71 -4.53 29.23
CA LYS A 238 22.07 -5.51 28.33
C LYS A 238 20.53 -5.62 28.40
N LYS A 239 19.88 -5.09 29.44
CA LYS A 239 18.43 -5.30 29.70
C LYS A 239 17.51 -4.31 28.95
N SER A 240 17.94 -3.07 28.71
CA SER A 240 17.17 -2.04 27.96
C SER A 240 17.18 -2.27 26.44
N LEU A 241 18.19 -2.99 25.93
CA LEU A 241 18.37 -3.34 24.51
C LEU A 241 17.22 -4.19 23.94
N SER A 242 16.54 -4.99 24.79
CA SER A 242 15.53 -5.97 24.35
C SER A 242 14.15 -5.35 24.06
N LYS A 243 13.76 -4.29 24.79
CA LYS A 243 12.42 -3.67 24.69
C LYS A 243 12.35 -2.66 23.55
N CYS A 244 13.45 -1.96 23.25
CA CYS A 244 13.57 -1.07 22.10
C CYS A 244 13.74 -1.85 20.77
N ARG A 245 14.39 -3.03 20.78
CA ARG A 245 14.60 -3.87 19.58
C ARG A 245 13.33 -4.31 18.87
N LYS A 246 12.28 -4.68 19.63
CA LYS A 246 11.11 -5.35 19.04
C LYS A 246 10.33 -4.43 18.09
N THR A 247 10.14 -3.16 18.43
CA THR A 247 9.42 -2.20 17.59
C THR A 247 10.26 -1.74 16.40
N VAL A 248 11.57 -1.59 16.58
CA VAL A 248 12.51 -1.23 15.50
C VAL A 248 12.60 -2.35 14.45
N ILE A 249 12.68 -3.61 14.89
CA ILE A 249 12.69 -4.77 13.99
C ILE A 249 11.37 -4.87 13.23
N LEU A 250 10.24 -4.62 13.89
CA LEU A 250 8.93 -4.71 13.24
C LEU A 250 8.76 -3.60 12.18
N HIS A 251 9.25 -2.39 12.43
CA HIS A 251 9.35 -1.34 11.40
C HIS A 251 10.26 -1.75 10.24
N ALA A 252 11.42 -2.35 10.50
CA ALA A 252 12.32 -2.80 9.45
C ALA A 252 11.69 -3.89 8.56
N ILE A 253 10.95 -4.83 9.16
CA ILE A 253 10.21 -5.87 8.43
C ILE A 253 9.11 -5.24 7.58
N GLN A 254 8.28 -4.37 8.18
CA GLN A 254 7.21 -3.67 7.45
C GLN A 254 7.75 -2.90 6.24
N LEU A 255 8.85 -2.19 6.43
CA LEU A 255 9.51 -1.39 5.40
C LEU A 255 10.10 -2.26 4.29
N PHE A 256 10.76 -3.37 4.65
CA PHE A 256 11.27 -4.34 3.70
C PHE A 256 10.13 -4.95 2.85
N LEU A 257 9.03 -5.34 3.49
CA LEU A 257 7.86 -5.87 2.79
C LEU A 257 7.16 -4.82 1.90
N CYS A 258 7.21 -3.54 2.27
CA CYS A 258 6.69 -2.46 1.45
C CYS A 258 7.60 -2.18 0.23
N LEU A 259 8.92 -2.30 0.39
CA LEU A 259 9.86 -2.09 -0.71
C LEU A 259 9.85 -3.23 -1.73
N ILE A 260 9.74 -4.48 -1.28
CA ILE A 260 9.69 -5.62 -2.20
C ILE A 260 8.46 -5.56 -3.13
N GLN A 261 7.37 -4.86 -2.75
CA GLN A 261 6.24 -4.56 -3.64
C GLN A 261 6.69 -3.93 -4.97
N LEU A 262 7.78 -3.15 -4.97
CA LEU A 262 8.31 -2.51 -6.19
C LEU A 262 8.92 -3.52 -7.19
N TRP A 263 9.22 -4.74 -6.75
CA TRP A 263 9.69 -5.83 -7.60
C TRP A 263 8.57 -6.65 -8.23
N CYS A 264 7.34 -6.57 -7.71
CA CYS A 264 6.20 -7.32 -8.24
C CYS A 264 6.03 -7.15 -9.76
N PRO A 265 6.06 -5.94 -10.36
CA PRO A 265 5.92 -5.79 -11.81
C PRO A 265 7.00 -6.51 -12.63
N PHE A 266 8.22 -6.64 -12.09
CA PHE A 266 9.32 -7.36 -12.74
C PHE A 266 9.10 -8.87 -12.70
N ILE A 267 8.74 -9.39 -11.53
CA ILE A 267 8.45 -10.82 -11.31
C ILE A 267 7.24 -11.23 -12.16
N GLU A 268 6.17 -10.44 -12.11
CA GLU A 268 4.96 -10.61 -12.92
C GLU A 268 5.27 -10.66 -14.42
N ALA A 269 6.09 -9.73 -14.92
CA ALA A 269 6.48 -9.70 -16.33
C ALA A 269 7.28 -10.94 -16.76
N ALA A 270 8.08 -11.52 -15.87
CA ALA A 270 8.86 -12.72 -16.14
C ALA A 270 8.02 -14.01 -16.09
N ILE A 271 7.00 -14.06 -15.23
CA ILE A 271 6.14 -15.24 -15.04
C ILE A 271 5.03 -15.32 -16.08
N LEU A 272 4.51 -14.17 -16.51
CA LEU A 272 3.44 -14.07 -17.51
C LEU A 272 3.65 -14.97 -18.76
N PRO A 273 4.81 -15.00 -19.43
CA PRO A 273 5.01 -15.83 -20.61
C PRO A 273 5.10 -17.35 -20.31
N ILE A 274 5.26 -17.74 -19.04
CA ILE A 274 5.51 -19.14 -18.64
C ILE A 274 4.18 -19.87 -18.40
N ASN A 275 3.37 -19.39 -17.45
CA ASN A 275 2.13 -20.05 -17.05
C ASN A 275 1.17 -19.06 -16.38
N LEU A 276 -0.05 -18.99 -16.90
CA LEU A 276 -1.08 -18.05 -16.45
C LEU A 276 -1.69 -18.41 -15.09
N LYS A 277 -1.84 -19.70 -14.78
CA LYS A 277 -2.30 -20.13 -13.45
C LYS A 277 -1.28 -19.77 -12.38
N LEU A 278 0.02 -19.96 -12.70
CA LEU A 278 1.11 -19.53 -11.83
C LEU A 278 1.14 -18.01 -11.66
N TYR A 279 1.00 -17.26 -12.76
CA TYR A 279 0.92 -15.79 -12.73
C TYR A 279 -0.19 -15.29 -11.79
N ASN A 280 -1.39 -15.86 -11.87
CA ASN A 280 -2.52 -15.47 -11.01
C ASN A 280 -2.26 -15.80 -9.54
N ASN A 281 -1.72 -16.99 -9.24
CA ASN A 281 -1.39 -17.38 -7.87
C ASN A 281 -0.32 -16.47 -7.27
N VAL A 282 0.71 -16.12 -8.05
CA VAL A 282 1.77 -15.20 -7.62
C VAL A 282 1.22 -13.80 -7.39
N ARG A 283 0.38 -13.28 -8.29
CA ARG A 283 -0.22 -11.96 -8.12
C ARG A 283 -1.16 -11.89 -6.91
N PHE A 284 -1.90 -12.96 -6.63
CA PHE A 284 -2.70 -13.09 -5.41
C PHE A 284 -1.79 -13.08 -4.18
N PHE A 285 -0.72 -13.87 -4.18
CA PHE A 285 0.25 -13.91 -3.09
C PHE A 285 0.92 -12.54 -2.87
N ASP A 286 1.39 -11.89 -3.93
CA ASP A 286 2.01 -10.57 -3.90
C ASP A 286 1.06 -9.52 -3.34
N TYR A 287 -0.21 -9.55 -3.76
CA TYR A 287 -1.24 -8.67 -3.22
C TYR A 287 -1.41 -8.86 -1.70
N ILE A 288 -1.52 -10.10 -1.23
CA ILE A 288 -1.74 -10.35 0.20
C ILE A 288 -0.48 -10.00 1.02
N VAL A 289 0.70 -10.43 0.58
CA VAL A 289 1.94 -10.38 1.38
C VAL A 289 2.68 -9.06 1.25
N PHE A 290 2.73 -8.46 0.06
CA PHE A 290 3.52 -7.26 -0.20
C PHE A 290 2.67 -5.99 -0.31
N ILE A 291 1.38 -6.11 -0.63
CA ILE A 291 0.48 -4.96 -0.72
C ILE A 291 -0.33 -4.82 0.57
N LEU A 292 -1.04 -5.86 0.98
CA LEU A 292 -2.00 -5.78 2.07
C LEU A 292 -1.31 -5.86 3.43
N ALA A 293 -0.53 -6.91 3.69
CA ALA A 293 0.12 -7.11 4.99
C ALA A 293 0.96 -5.89 5.47
N PRO A 294 1.80 -5.23 4.64
CA PRO A 294 2.64 -4.13 5.12
C PRO A 294 1.83 -2.89 5.51
N ARG A 295 0.75 -2.61 4.76
CA ARG A 295 -0.21 -1.54 5.06
C ARG A 295 -0.98 -1.80 6.35
N CYS A 296 -1.17 -3.07 6.72
CA CYS A 296 -1.81 -3.46 7.98
C CYS A 296 -0.84 -3.42 9.16
N LEU A 297 0.44 -3.71 8.91
CA LEU A 297 1.49 -3.58 9.90
C LEU A 297 1.68 -2.12 10.30
N CYS A 298 1.52 -1.14 9.39
CA CYS A 298 1.55 0.30 9.68
C CYS A 298 0.73 0.65 10.95
N PRO A 299 -0.62 0.53 10.97
CA PRO A 299 -1.46 0.59 12.16
C PRO A 299 -0.95 -0.12 13.39
N LEU A 300 -0.46 -1.35 13.24
CA LEU A 300 -0.10 -2.21 14.35
C LEU A 300 1.16 -1.70 15.04
N VAL A 301 2.18 -1.27 14.28
CA VAL A 301 3.43 -0.79 14.88
C VAL A 301 3.20 0.52 15.63
N TYR A 302 2.41 1.42 15.06
CA TYR A 302 2.15 2.73 15.64
C TYR A 302 1.07 2.68 16.74
N GLY A 303 0.05 1.83 16.58
CA GLY A 303 -1.05 1.64 17.53
C GLY A 303 -0.69 0.78 18.74
N LEU A 304 0.15 -0.27 18.58
CA LEU A 304 0.65 -1.06 19.72
C LEU A 304 1.68 -0.31 20.57
N ARG A 305 2.24 0.78 20.04
CA ARG A 305 3.25 1.58 20.74
C ARG A 305 2.66 2.45 21.83
N ASP A 306 1.39 2.85 21.70
CA ASP A 306 0.67 3.64 22.69
C ASP A 306 -0.43 2.77 23.32
N GLU A 307 -0.28 2.46 24.60
CA GLU A 307 -1.22 1.60 25.34
C GLU A 307 -2.67 2.11 25.27
N LYS A 308 -2.87 3.44 25.17
CA LYS A 308 -4.19 4.06 25.05
C LYS A 308 -4.84 3.76 23.69
N PHE A 309 -4.04 3.80 22.62
CA PHE A 309 -4.49 3.43 21.27
C PHE A 309 -4.78 1.94 21.17
N PHE A 310 -3.92 1.10 21.73
CA PHE A 310 -4.13 -0.34 21.73
C PHE A 310 -5.43 -0.72 22.44
N LEU A 311 -5.74 -0.07 23.57
CA LEU A 311 -6.97 -0.31 24.32
C LEU A 311 -8.22 0.13 23.55
N ALA A 312 -8.17 1.28 22.86
CA ALA A 312 -9.23 1.77 22.00
C ALA A 312 -9.47 0.83 20.80
N ILE A 313 -8.41 0.42 20.09
CA ILE A 313 -8.51 -0.55 18.98
C ILE A 313 -9.12 -1.85 19.48
N LYS A 314 -8.66 -2.38 20.61
CA LYS A 314 -9.22 -3.60 21.21
C LYS A 314 -10.71 -3.45 21.53
N TYR A 315 -11.12 -2.31 22.08
CA TYR A 315 -12.52 -2.05 22.36
C TYR A 315 -13.40 -2.04 21.10
N TYR A 316 -13.00 -1.29 20.07
CA TYR A 316 -13.78 -1.17 18.83
C TYR A 316 -13.75 -2.43 17.95
N VAL A 317 -12.62 -3.16 17.92
CA VAL A 317 -12.51 -4.43 17.18
C VAL A 317 -13.39 -5.51 17.79
N PHE A 318 -13.54 -5.54 19.13
CA PHE A 318 -14.44 -6.46 19.82
C PHE A 318 -15.87 -5.92 19.96
N PHE A 319 -16.27 -4.86 19.24
CA PHE A 319 -17.61 -4.27 19.33
C PHE A 319 -18.08 -3.98 20.78
N GLY A 320 -17.15 -3.65 21.68
CA GLY A 320 -17.46 -3.44 23.10
C GLY A 320 -17.86 -4.70 23.89
N LEU A 321 -17.74 -5.91 23.31
CA LEU A 321 -18.07 -7.18 23.99
C LEU A 321 -17.06 -7.57 25.09
N ASN A 322 -15.92 -6.88 25.17
CA ASN A 322 -14.95 -7.12 26.22
C ASN A 322 -15.36 -6.39 27.51
N LYS A 323 -16.05 -7.10 28.42
CA LYS A 323 -16.49 -6.59 29.74
C LYS A 323 -15.36 -6.06 30.62
N ASN A 324 -14.10 -6.33 30.29
CA ASN A 324 -12.93 -5.82 31.01
C ASN A 324 -12.50 -4.40 30.60
N ILE A 325 -13.15 -3.77 29.61
CA ILE A 325 -12.82 -2.41 29.14
C ILE A 325 -14.08 -1.56 29.24
N SER A 326 -14.12 -0.58 30.16
CA SER A 326 -15.31 0.25 30.35
C SER A 326 -15.45 1.28 29.22
N PRO A 327 -16.67 1.52 28.70
CA PRO A 327 -16.93 2.55 27.69
C PRO A 327 -16.53 3.96 28.17
N ILE A 328 -16.67 4.22 29.47
CA ILE A 328 -16.29 5.49 30.13
C ILE A 328 -14.77 5.70 30.10
N LEU A 329 -13.97 4.63 30.23
CA LEU A 329 -12.52 4.71 30.13
C LEU A 329 -12.08 5.05 28.70
N VAL A 330 -12.76 4.50 27.69
CA VAL A 330 -12.48 4.77 26.27
C VAL A 330 -12.87 6.21 25.91
N ASP A 331 -14.04 6.69 26.34
CA ASP A 331 -14.45 8.09 26.13
C ASP A 331 -13.53 9.08 26.84
N ASN A 332 -13.11 8.80 28.08
CA ASN A 332 -12.15 9.66 28.81
C ASN A 332 -10.74 9.63 28.19
N LEU A 333 -10.33 8.51 27.59
CA LEU A 333 -9.06 8.37 26.86
C LEU A 333 -9.05 9.10 25.51
N ILE A 334 -10.22 9.21 24.87
CA ILE A 334 -10.43 9.85 23.56
C ILE A 334 -10.65 11.36 23.72
N THR A 335 -11.46 11.80 24.69
CA THR A 335 -11.80 13.22 24.92
C THR A 335 -10.75 14.01 25.69
N GLY A 336 -9.69 13.37 26.19
CA GLY A 336 -8.62 14.04 26.93
C GLY A 336 -9.02 14.54 28.33
N HIS A 337 -10.24 14.24 28.79
CA HIS A 337 -10.69 14.57 30.14
C HIS A 337 -10.13 13.58 31.17
N MET A 338 -8.85 13.69 31.48
CA MET A 338 -8.35 13.26 32.78
C MET A 338 -8.55 14.45 33.73
N LYS A 339 -9.67 14.47 34.48
CA LYS A 339 -9.69 15.24 35.73
C LYS A 339 -8.59 14.62 36.60
N THR A 340 -7.59 15.44 36.89
CA THR A 340 -6.51 15.20 37.85
C THR A 340 -7.02 14.72 39.19
#